data_AF-A0A8D8MK91-F1
#
_entry.id   AF-A0A8D8MK91-F1
#
_cell.length_a   1.000
_cell.length_b   1.000
_cell.length_c   1.000
_cell.angle_alpha   90.00
_cell.angle_beta   90.00
_cell.angle_gamma   90.00
#
_symmetry.space_group_name_H-M   'P 1'
#
loop_
_entity.id
_entity.type
_entity.pdbx_description
1 polymer ?
#
loop_
_entity_poly.entity_id
_entity_poly.type
_entity_poly.pdbx_seq_one_letter_code
_entity_poly.pdbx_strand_id
1 'polypeptide(L)'
;QVDLETGNTDRLPELHAVSCCLKAVSTGDAATGVEVCRLACGGHGYLSSTNFLNLYGSATAAVTYEGENTVLYLQTARYLVKVWNQALKGQQLMPTVRYLEQYATKPV
;
A
#
# COMPACT_ATOMS: atom_id res chain seq x y z
N GLN A 1 -9.51 -16.41 -10.18
CA GLN A 1 -10.30 -16.46 -11.43
C GLN A 1 -11.66 -17.11 -11.19
N VAL A 2 -11.69 -18.26 -10.50
CA VAL A 2 -12.93 -18.99 -10.11
C VAL A 2 -13.99 -18.12 -9.40
N ASP A 3 -13.62 -17.26 -8.44
CA ASP A 3 -14.59 -16.45 -7.69
C ASP A 3 -15.36 -15.43 -8.57
N LEU A 4 -14.70 -14.82 -9.56
CA LEU A 4 -15.35 -13.85 -10.47
C LEU A 4 -16.32 -14.54 -11.43
N GLU A 5 -15.99 -15.75 -11.89
CA GLU A 5 -16.88 -16.55 -12.76
C GLU A 5 -18.14 -17.01 -12.02
N THR A 6 -18.06 -17.16 -10.69
CA THR A 6 -19.21 -17.46 -9.82
C THR A 6 -19.96 -16.23 -9.30
N GLY A 7 -19.51 -15.01 -9.63
CA GLY A 7 -20.12 -13.76 -9.16
C GLY A 7 -19.87 -13.42 -7.69
N ASN A 8 -18.98 -14.14 -7.01
CA ASN A 8 -18.65 -13.88 -5.61
C ASN A 8 -17.68 -12.68 -5.51
N THR A 9 -18.14 -11.59 -4.90
CA THR A 9 -17.38 -10.33 -4.78
C THR A 9 -17.02 -9.97 -3.34
N ASP A 10 -17.21 -10.89 -2.38
CA ASP A 10 -17.02 -10.61 -0.95
C ASP A 10 -15.59 -10.20 -0.60
N ARG A 11 -14.60 -10.68 -1.36
CA ARG A 11 -13.16 -10.39 -1.16
C ARG A 11 -12.69 -9.12 -1.89
N LEU A 12 -13.51 -8.56 -2.78
CA LEU A 12 -13.11 -7.42 -3.60
C LEU A 12 -12.73 -6.17 -2.77
N PRO A 13 -13.44 -5.83 -1.67
CA PRO A 13 -13.06 -4.71 -0.82
C PRO A 13 -11.69 -4.89 -0.15
N GLU A 14 -11.37 -6.11 0.30
CA GLU A 14 -10.09 -6.45 0.91
C GLU A 14 -8.96 -6.37 -0.13
N LEU A 15 -9.17 -7.00 -1.30
CA LEU A 15 -8.20 -6.98 -2.40
C LEU A 15 -7.88 -5.54 -2.82
N HIS A 16 -8.90 -4.70 -2.97
CA HIS A 16 -8.74 -3.30 -3.31
C HIS A 16 -7.93 -2.55 -2.24
N ALA A 17 -8.31 -2.66 -0.97
CA ALA A 17 -7.62 -1.95 0.11
C ALA A 17 -6.14 -2.34 0.26
N VAL A 18 -5.83 -3.64 0.11
CA VAL A 18 -4.45 -4.15 0.15
C VAL A 18 -3.66 -3.68 -1.08
N SER A 19 -4.26 -3.70 -2.27
CA SER A 19 -3.60 -3.24 -3.50
C SER A 19 -3.28 -1.75 -3.45
N CYS A 20 -4.21 -0.91 -2.99
CA CYS A 20 -3.99 0.52 -2.78
C CYS A 20 -2.83 0.78 -1.81
N CYS A 21 -2.82 0.07 -0.67
CA CYS A 21 -1.78 0.19 0.35
C CYS A 21 -0.41 -0.22 -0.22
N LEU A 22 -0.34 -1.40 -0.85
CA LEU A 22 0.90 -1.94 -1.37
C LEU A 22 1.49 -1.05 -2.45
N LYS A 23 0.66 -0.51 -3.36
CA LYS A 23 1.09 0.47 -4.36
C LYS A 23 1.67 1.70 -3.67
N ALA A 24 0.94 2.30 -2.74
CA ALA A 24 1.36 3.54 -2.09
C ALA A 24 2.67 3.39 -1.30
N VAL A 25 2.81 2.30 -0.53
CA VAL A 25 4.04 2.02 0.24
C VAL A 25 5.20 1.72 -0.70
N SER A 26 5.05 0.75 -1.60
CA SER A 26 6.16 0.30 -2.45
C SER A 26 6.69 1.39 -3.37
N THR A 27 5.82 2.25 -3.92
CA THR A 27 6.24 3.36 -4.80
C THR A 27 6.92 4.48 -4.02
N GLY A 28 6.43 4.81 -2.81
CA GLY A 28 7.07 5.80 -1.94
C GLY A 28 8.45 5.33 -1.46
N ASP A 29 8.55 4.07 -1.05
CA ASP A 29 9.81 3.46 -0.64
C ASP A 29 10.79 3.35 -1.81
N ALA A 30 10.32 2.98 -3.00
CA ALA A 30 11.17 2.93 -4.19
C ALA A 30 11.74 4.31 -4.54
N ALA A 31 10.91 5.37 -4.55
CA ALA A 31 11.38 6.72 -4.83
C ALA A 31 12.45 7.18 -3.82
N THR A 32 12.21 6.92 -2.54
CA THR A 32 13.17 7.23 -1.47
C THR A 32 14.45 6.40 -1.59
N GLY A 33 14.32 5.10 -1.85
CA GLY A 33 15.43 4.16 -1.96
C GLY A 33 16.36 4.49 -3.11
N VAL A 34 15.83 4.91 -4.26
CA VAL A 34 16.65 5.36 -5.41
C VAL A 34 17.53 6.54 -5.04
N GLU A 35 16.98 7.52 -4.32
CA GLU A 35 17.74 8.69 -3.89
C GLU A 35 18.80 8.35 -2.84
N VAL A 36 18.48 7.46 -1.89
CA VAL A 36 19.45 6.94 -0.92
C VAL A 36 20.62 6.25 -1.63
N CYS A 37 20.34 5.39 -2.62
CA CYS A 37 21.37 4.73 -3.41
C CYS A 37 22.22 5.73 -4.20
N ARG A 38 21.61 6.76 -4.78
CA ARG A 38 22.32 7.82 -5.50
C ARG A 38 23.29 8.57 -4.58
N LEU A 39 22.83 8.93 -3.39
CA LEU A 39 23.65 9.64 -2.38
C LEU A 39 24.78 8.76 -1.84
N ALA A 40 24.56 7.46 -1.67
CA ALA A 40 25.59 6.51 -1.23
C ALA A 40 26.78 6.41 -2.20
N CYS A 41 26.57 6.70 -3.49
CA CYS A 41 27.63 6.76 -4.49
C CYS A 41 28.42 8.08 -4.50
N GLY A 42 28.10 9.03 -3.61
CA GLY A 42 28.74 10.36 -3.56
C GLY A 42 28.62 11.13 -4.88
N GLY A 43 29.67 11.86 -5.25
CA GLY A 43 29.68 12.65 -6.50
C GLY A 43 29.50 11.80 -7.76
N HIS A 44 29.94 10.54 -7.76
CA HIS A 44 29.76 9.64 -8.89
C HIS A 44 28.29 9.29 -9.14
N GLY A 45 27.45 9.30 -8.11
CA GLY A 45 26.01 9.12 -8.24
C GLY A 45 25.30 10.23 -9.04
N TYR A 46 25.96 11.37 -9.27
CA TYR A 46 25.41 12.44 -10.13
C TYR A 46 25.72 12.24 -11.62
N LEU A 47 26.63 11.33 -11.96
CA LEU A 47 26.98 11.08 -13.36
C LEU A 47 25.82 10.42 -14.09
N SER A 48 25.52 10.90 -15.31
CA SER A 48 24.48 10.32 -16.16
C SER A 48 24.69 8.83 -16.46
N SER A 49 25.95 8.36 -16.42
CA SER A 49 26.29 6.93 -16.60
C SER A 49 25.72 6.01 -15.53
N THR A 50 25.40 6.52 -14.33
CA THR A 50 24.79 5.75 -13.23
C THR A 50 23.28 5.60 -13.36
N ASN A 51 22.64 6.41 -14.23
CA ASN A 51 21.22 6.37 -14.55
C ASN A 51 20.24 6.61 -13.38
N PHE A 52 20.71 7.07 -12.21
CA PHE A 52 19.83 7.33 -11.05
C PHE A 52 18.74 8.37 -11.32
N LEU A 53 19.01 9.39 -12.14
CA LEU A 53 18.04 10.44 -12.44
C LEU A 53 16.80 9.89 -13.17
N ASN A 54 16.99 9.00 -14.14
CA ASN A 54 15.88 8.35 -14.86
C ASN A 54 15.13 7.40 -13.94
N LEU A 55 15.84 6.62 -13.13
CA LEU A 55 15.24 5.70 -12.18
C LEU A 55 14.38 6.44 -11.14
N TYR A 56 14.86 7.58 -10.65
CA TYR A 56 14.13 8.44 -9.72
C TYR A 56 12.89 9.04 -10.40
N GLY A 57 13.01 9.51 -11.65
CA GLY A 57 11.88 9.97 -12.45
C GLY A 57 10.79 8.92 -12.60
N SER A 58 11.14 7.67 -12.93
CA SER A 58 10.17 6.58 -13.04
C SER A 58 9.53 6.22 -11.69
N ALA A 59 10.32 6.13 -10.62
CA ALA A 59 9.84 5.78 -9.29
C ALA A 59 8.88 6.85 -8.73
N THR A 60 9.22 8.13 -8.88
CA THR A 60 8.37 9.25 -8.45
C THR A 60 7.12 9.41 -9.31
N ALA A 61 7.17 9.08 -10.59
CA ALA A 61 5.98 9.07 -11.43
C ALA A 61 4.96 8.02 -10.94
N ALA A 62 5.42 6.84 -10.51
CA ALA A 62 4.59 5.78 -9.95
C ALA A 62 3.91 6.18 -8.61
N VAL A 63 4.38 7.19 -7.89
CA VAL A 63 3.69 7.77 -6.72
C VAL A 63 2.36 8.44 -7.12
N THR A 64 2.26 8.92 -8.36
CA THR A 64 1.08 9.67 -8.86
C THR A 64 0.18 8.81 -9.74
N TYR A 65 0.75 8.03 -10.66
CA TYR A 65 -0.04 7.21 -11.58
C TYR A 65 -0.78 6.09 -10.83
N GLU A 66 -1.92 5.65 -11.38
CA GLU A 66 -2.82 4.66 -10.75
C GLU A 66 -3.37 5.07 -9.36
N GLY A 67 -3.34 6.37 -9.06
CA GLY A 67 -3.85 6.97 -7.82
C GLY A 67 -2.72 7.55 -6.98
N GLU A 68 -2.84 8.81 -6.60
CA GLU A 68 -1.86 9.48 -5.75
C GLU A 68 -1.76 8.78 -4.38
N ASN A 69 -0.55 8.60 -3.88
CA ASN A 69 -0.29 7.76 -2.70
C ASN A 69 -1.09 8.17 -1.46
N THR A 70 -1.24 9.47 -1.17
CA THR A 70 -2.06 9.96 -0.05
C THR A 70 -3.53 9.57 -0.23
N VAL A 71 -4.07 9.72 -1.44
CA VAL A 71 -5.44 9.28 -1.75
C VAL A 71 -5.61 7.77 -1.57
N LEU A 72 -4.63 6.97 -2.00
CA LEU A 72 -4.65 5.51 -1.82
C LEU A 72 -4.54 5.12 -0.34
N TYR A 73 -3.68 5.78 0.44
CA TYR A 73 -3.63 5.61 1.90
C TYR A 73 -4.98 5.90 2.55
N LEU A 74 -5.69 6.95 2.11
CA LEU A 74 -7.03 7.25 2.62
C LEU A 74 -8.07 6.19 2.21
N GLN A 75 -7.95 5.57 1.03
CA GLN A 75 -8.78 4.43 0.65
C GLN A 75 -8.55 3.23 1.57
N THR A 76 -7.30 2.88 1.85
CA THR A 76 -6.95 1.83 2.81
C THR A 76 -7.42 2.17 4.22
N ALA A 77 -7.22 3.40 4.69
CA ALA A 77 -7.64 3.84 6.01
C ALA A 77 -9.16 3.72 6.21
N ARG A 78 -9.96 4.12 5.20
CA ARG A 78 -11.42 3.94 5.25
C ARG A 78 -11.83 2.47 5.39
N TYR A 79 -11.15 1.58 4.68
CA TYR A 79 -11.37 0.14 4.82
C TYR A 79 -11.01 -0.35 6.23
N LEU A 80 -9.85 0.04 6.77
CA LEU A 80 -9.42 -0.35 8.12
C LEU A 80 -10.40 0.13 9.20
N VAL A 81 -10.89 1.37 9.12
CA VAL A 81 -11.89 1.90 10.07
C VAL A 81 -13.21 1.13 9.96
N LYS A 82 -13.64 0.76 8.75
CA LYS A 82 -14.84 -0.07 8.55
C LYS A 82 -14.68 -1.44 9.23
N VAL A 83 -13.56 -2.12 8.98
CA VAL A 83 -13.25 -3.44 9.56
C VAL A 83 -13.10 -3.36 11.08
N TRP A 84 -12.50 -2.30 11.60
CA TRP A 84 -12.40 -2.07 13.05
C TRP A 84 -13.78 -2.01 13.72
N ASN A 85 -14.73 -1.30 13.12
CA ASN A 85 -16.10 -1.25 13.61
C ASN A 85 -16.80 -2.62 13.54
N GLN A 86 -16.44 -3.48 12.58
CA GLN A 86 -16.93 -4.87 12.51
C GLN A 86 -16.34 -5.71 13.65
N ALA A 87 -15.04 -5.54 13.94
CA ALA A 87 -14.35 -6.20 15.03
C ALA A 87 -14.97 -5.88 16.40
N LEU A 88 -15.28 -4.60 16.65
CA LEU A 88 -15.96 -4.15 17.87
C LEU A 88 -17.36 -4.77 18.05
N LYS A 89 -18.03 -5.13 16.94
CA LYS A 89 -19.33 -5.80 16.95
C LYS A 89 -19.22 -7.32 17.05
N GLY A 90 -18.00 -7.87 17.16
CA GLY A 90 -17.77 -9.33 17.18
C GLY A 90 -18.06 -10.02 15.84
N GLN A 91 -18.04 -9.28 14.73
CA GLN A 91 -18.22 -9.87 13.40
C GLN A 91 -16.92 -10.57 12.97
N GLN A 92 -17.07 -11.69 12.27
CA GLN A 92 -15.92 -12.42 11.71
C GLN A 92 -15.22 -11.57 10.65
N LEU A 93 -13.92 -11.31 10.85
CA LEU A 93 -13.13 -10.55 9.90
C LEU A 93 -12.48 -11.45 8.84
N MET A 94 -12.08 -10.81 7.73
CA MET A 94 -11.27 -11.48 6.71
C MET A 94 -9.87 -11.83 7.25
N PRO A 95 -9.21 -12.87 6.71
CA PRO A 95 -7.95 -13.38 7.26
C PRO A 95 -6.84 -12.35 7.40
N THR A 96 -6.66 -11.44 6.42
CA THR A 96 -5.55 -10.48 6.40
C THR A 96 -5.65 -9.44 7.52
N VAL A 97 -6.87 -9.13 7.96
CA VAL A 97 -7.18 -8.12 8.99
C VAL A 97 -7.62 -8.72 10.32
N ARG A 98 -7.64 -10.06 10.42
CA ARG A 98 -8.10 -10.79 11.61
C ARG A 98 -7.32 -10.44 12.89
N TYR A 99 -6.06 -10.03 12.75
CA TYR A 99 -5.24 -9.60 13.89
C TYR A 99 -5.89 -8.45 14.69
N LEU A 100 -6.78 -7.66 14.07
CA LEU A 100 -7.50 -6.57 14.74
C LEU A 100 -8.48 -7.08 15.82
N GLU A 101 -9.00 -8.31 15.71
CA GLU A 101 -9.91 -8.92 16.70
C GLU A 101 -9.26 -9.01 18.08
N GLN A 102 -7.94 -9.26 18.14
CA GLN A 102 -7.16 -9.39 19.37
C GLN A 102 -7.08 -8.07 20.16
N TYR A 103 -7.18 -6.94 19.45
CA TYR A 103 -7.09 -5.61 20.04
C TYR A 103 -8.46 -5.00 20.32
N ALA A 104 -9.48 -5.37 19.54
CA ALA A 104 -10.85 -4.88 19.74
C ALA A 104 -11.51 -5.42 21.02
N THR A 105 -11.09 -6.60 21.51
CA THR A 105 -11.71 -7.30 22.64
C THR A 105 -11.01 -7.05 23.99
N LYS A 106 -9.80 -6.48 23.98
CA LYS A 106 -9.12 -6.08 25.22
C LYS A 106 -9.65 -4.71 25.66
N PRO A 107 -10.26 -4.59 26.86
CA PRO A 107 -10.43 -3.26 27.44
C PRO A 107 -9.04 -2.67 27.69
N VAL A 108 -8.85 -1.42 27.24
CA VAL A 108 -7.66 -0.61 27.53
C VAL A 108 -7.58 -0.35 29.03
#